data_AF-K9PX28-F1
#
_entry.id   AF-K9PX28-F1
#
_cell.length_a   1.000
_cell.length_b   1.000
_cell.length_c   1.000
_cell.angle_alpha   90.00
_cell.angle_beta   90.00
_cell.angle_gamma   90.00
#
_symmetry.space_group_name_H-M   'P 1'
#
loop_
_entity.id
_entity.type
_entity.pdbx_description
1 polymer ?
#
loop_
_entity_poly.entity_id
_entity_poly.type
_entity_poly.pdbx_seq_one_letter_code
_entity_poly.pdbx_strand_id
1 'polypeptide(L)'
;MTSAFVLIFSVLILGGILAALGDRLGSKVGKARLSLFNLRPKQTAVVVTVMTGTVIAASTLGLLFGLSKSLRQGVFQLDGILAKRRKELQEVNDAKTKVEEELELARQDQLTAQNKLEGIETKFENAQSQLTAFRDQASVLEKEITDLASEQRDLKTQRDQLAIQSEKLATQSERLQTKVSEQNDIIEQRSGQIESLETQRQDLQTEIDNRDQTIANLDQAIADKDQVLQDVESQIFRLQEQIDILEASYINFRSGNVALTTGQVLAFGVVRIIDINAVNQAVDELLREANRNAIVATRGRNPDFDERVVQITNAQVQNLVSDINDGRDYVVRLLSAGNYLQGESQVQVFADAVLRQRVFIAGDVIATLSLENLSVQNPTAARQPIDFLLGAAQFQARQAGILGDIQVRDGDLSHIIKFADAINQSLEPVTEIQAIAMQNADNAGPLMLELVALSDGKVVFRR
;
A
#
# COMPACT_ATOMS: atom_id res chain seq x y z
N MET A 1 47.57 -79.07 -142.06
CA MET A 1 48.67 -80.01 -142.39
C MET A 1 48.25 -81.01 -143.46
N THR A 2 47.10 -81.68 -143.33
CA THR A 2 46.60 -82.67 -144.30
C THR A 2 46.36 -82.14 -145.72
N SER A 3 45.88 -80.90 -145.87
CA SER A 3 45.58 -80.29 -147.17
C SER A 3 46.82 -79.92 -148.00
N ALA A 4 47.94 -79.56 -147.36
CA ALA A 4 49.17 -79.16 -148.07
C ALA A 4 49.83 -80.34 -148.78
N PHE A 5 49.91 -81.49 -148.12
CA PHE A 5 50.47 -82.72 -148.70
C PHE A 5 49.63 -83.24 -149.86
N VAL A 6 48.28 -83.19 -149.76
CA VAL A 6 47.39 -83.59 -150.86
C VAL A 6 47.62 -82.70 -152.09
N LEU A 7 47.73 -81.38 -151.89
CA LEU A 7 47.92 -80.42 -152.99
C LEU A 7 49.28 -80.61 -153.68
N ILE A 8 50.35 -80.85 -152.91
CA ILE A 8 51.68 -81.18 -153.45
C ILE A 8 51.63 -82.49 -154.24
N PHE A 9 51.00 -83.54 -153.69
CA PHE A 9 50.92 -84.86 -154.33
C PHE A 9 50.13 -84.82 -155.64
N SER A 10 49.00 -84.10 -155.67
CA SER A 10 48.20 -83.89 -156.89
C SER A 10 48.97 -83.13 -157.97
N VAL A 11 49.72 -82.09 -157.59
CA VAL A 11 50.56 -81.33 -158.53
C VAL A 11 51.69 -82.19 -159.09
N LEU A 12 52.30 -83.04 -158.27
CA LEU A 12 53.38 -83.95 -158.69
C LEU A 12 52.89 -85.00 -159.70
N ILE A 13 51.72 -85.61 -159.45
CA ILE A 13 51.11 -86.58 -160.38
C ILE A 13 50.74 -85.91 -161.70
N LEU A 14 50.04 -84.76 -161.64
CA LEU A 14 49.59 -84.06 -162.83
C LEU A 14 50.78 -83.53 -163.65
N GLY A 15 51.82 -83.02 -162.98
CA GLY A 15 53.06 -82.60 -163.61
C GLY A 15 53.80 -83.73 -164.31
N GLY A 16 53.86 -84.93 -163.70
CA GLY A 16 54.46 -86.12 -164.31
C GLY A 16 53.73 -86.61 -165.56
N ILE A 17 52.39 -86.63 -165.53
CA ILE A 17 51.56 -87.01 -166.68
C ILE A 17 51.74 -86.02 -167.83
N LEU A 18 51.73 -84.71 -167.53
CA LEU A 18 51.87 -83.66 -168.53
C LEU A 18 53.28 -83.60 -169.14
N ALA A 19 54.32 -83.87 -168.35
CA ALA A 19 55.69 -83.97 -168.84
C ALA A 19 55.85 -85.13 -169.86
N ALA A 20 55.27 -86.30 -169.57
CA ALA A 20 55.29 -87.46 -170.47
C ALA A 20 54.53 -87.19 -171.79
N LEU A 21 53.43 -86.45 -171.74
CA LEU A 21 52.70 -85.99 -172.93
C LEU A 21 53.51 -84.97 -173.75
N GLY A 22 54.21 -84.05 -173.08
CA GLY A 22 55.09 -83.07 -173.72
C GLY A 22 56.21 -83.73 -174.53
N ASP A 23 56.84 -84.77 -173.99
CA ASP A 23 57.89 -85.53 -174.68
C ASP A 23 57.34 -86.34 -175.88
N ARG A 24 56.13 -86.90 -175.75
CA ARG A 24 55.42 -87.56 -176.85
C ARG A 24 55.06 -86.60 -177.98
N LEU A 25 54.64 -85.38 -177.66
CA LEU A 25 54.38 -84.33 -178.66
C LEU A 25 55.68 -83.91 -179.36
N GLY A 26 56.76 -83.70 -178.61
CA GLY A 26 58.08 -83.37 -179.16
C GLY A 26 58.62 -84.43 -180.13
N SER A 27 58.53 -85.71 -179.77
CA SER A 27 59.00 -86.82 -180.62
C SER A 27 58.15 -87.04 -181.89
N LYS A 28 56.84 -86.78 -181.83
CA LYS A 28 55.94 -86.86 -183.00
C LYS A 28 56.24 -85.77 -184.03
N VAL A 29 56.49 -84.54 -183.57
CA VAL A 29 56.88 -83.41 -184.42
C VAL A 29 58.24 -83.68 -185.09
N GLY A 30 59.17 -84.33 -184.37
CA GLY A 30 60.48 -84.72 -184.90
C GLY A 30 60.44 -85.76 -186.04
N LYS A 31 59.52 -86.74 -185.99
CA LYS A 31 59.35 -87.75 -187.07
C LYS A 31 58.60 -87.20 -188.29
N ALA A 32 57.71 -86.23 -188.11
CA ALA A 32 56.90 -85.65 -189.18
C ALA A 32 57.67 -84.66 -190.09
N ARG A 33 58.97 -84.42 -189.84
CA ARG A 33 59.81 -83.44 -190.56
C ARG A 33 59.17 -82.06 -190.66
N LEU A 34 58.44 -81.65 -189.62
CA LEU A 34 57.83 -80.33 -189.54
C LEU A 34 58.90 -79.29 -189.20
N SER A 35 59.01 -78.28 -190.05
CA SER A 35 59.85 -77.11 -189.86
C SER A 35 59.00 -76.00 -189.25
N LEU A 36 59.40 -75.49 -188.09
CA LEU A 36 58.90 -74.24 -187.55
C LEU A 36 60.06 -73.24 -187.69
N PHE A 37 59.83 -72.14 -188.41
CA PHE A 37 60.83 -71.09 -188.62
C PHE A 37 62.19 -71.59 -189.18
N ASN A 38 62.16 -72.43 -190.22
CA ASN A 38 63.37 -72.88 -190.95
C ASN A 38 64.40 -73.69 -190.15
N LEU A 39 64.05 -74.11 -188.93
CA LEU A 39 64.93 -74.90 -188.09
C LEU A 39 64.99 -76.36 -188.57
N ARG A 40 66.19 -76.97 -188.42
CA ARG A 40 66.37 -78.40 -188.69
C ARG A 40 65.35 -79.18 -187.83
N PRO A 41 64.62 -80.16 -188.37
CA PRO A 41 63.47 -80.80 -187.70
C PRO A 41 63.72 -81.29 -186.26
N LYS A 42 64.97 -81.57 -185.89
CA LYS A 42 65.38 -81.98 -184.54
C LYS A 42 65.35 -80.84 -183.50
N GLN A 43 65.57 -79.58 -183.88
CA GLN A 43 65.63 -78.42 -182.95
C GLN A 43 64.24 -77.83 -182.65
N THR A 44 63.34 -77.86 -183.63
CA THR A 44 61.93 -77.44 -183.46
C THR A 44 61.24 -78.21 -182.33
N ALA A 45 61.51 -79.51 -182.24
CA ALA A 45 60.96 -80.36 -181.19
C ALA A 45 61.36 -79.87 -179.79
N VAL A 46 62.60 -79.42 -179.59
CA VAL A 46 63.09 -78.98 -178.27
C VAL A 46 62.44 -77.67 -177.82
N VAL A 47 62.32 -76.70 -178.73
CA VAL A 47 61.72 -75.39 -178.40
C VAL A 47 60.26 -75.54 -178.00
N VAL A 48 59.51 -76.36 -178.75
CA VAL A 48 58.11 -76.65 -178.40
C VAL A 48 58.05 -77.24 -176.99
N THR A 49 58.88 -78.23 -176.66
CA THR A 49 58.89 -78.86 -175.32
C THR A 49 59.18 -77.90 -174.17
N VAL A 50 60.14 -76.97 -174.33
CA VAL A 50 60.44 -75.97 -173.29
C VAL A 50 59.27 -75.00 -173.11
N MET A 51 58.67 -74.52 -174.20
CA MET A 51 57.49 -73.65 -174.16
C MET A 51 56.33 -74.33 -173.44
N THR A 52 56.03 -75.60 -173.75
CA THR A 52 54.99 -76.35 -173.02
C THR A 52 55.36 -76.48 -171.55
N GLY A 53 56.63 -76.78 -171.24
CA GLY A 53 57.13 -76.88 -169.86
C GLY A 53 56.92 -75.59 -169.06
N THR A 54 57.23 -74.42 -169.62
CA THR A 54 57.06 -73.12 -168.96
C THR A 54 55.59 -72.77 -168.75
N VAL A 55 54.74 -73.01 -169.77
CA VAL A 55 53.30 -72.76 -169.67
C VAL A 55 52.67 -73.66 -168.61
N ILE A 56 53.11 -74.92 -168.49
CA ILE A 56 52.69 -75.81 -167.42
C ILE A 56 53.10 -75.22 -166.07
N ALA A 57 54.38 -74.90 -165.83
CA ALA A 57 54.84 -74.40 -164.54
C ALA A 57 54.14 -73.10 -164.10
N ALA A 58 53.95 -72.15 -165.03
CA ALA A 58 53.22 -70.91 -164.75
C ALA A 58 51.75 -71.18 -164.42
N SER A 59 51.12 -72.13 -165.13
CA SER A 59 49.74 -72.55 -164.84
C SER A 59 49.64 -73.23 -163.48
N THR A 60 50.60 -74.07 -163.11
CA THR A 60 50.65 -74.74 -161.80
C THR A 60 50.78 -73.73 -160.67
N LEU A 61 51.67 -72.73 -160.82
CA LEU A 61 51.85 -71.67 -159.83
C LEU A 61 50.60 -70.79 -159.72
N GLY A 62 49.99 -70.43 -160.84
CA GLY A 62 48.73 -69.68 -160.89
C GLY A 62 47.58 -70.42 -160.21
N LEU A 63 47.48 -71.74 -160.43
CA LEU A 63 46.50 -72.62 -159.77
C LEU A 63 46.75 -72.68 -158.25
N LEU A 64 48.00 -72.75 -157.81
CA LEU A 64 48.35 -72.84 -156.39
C LEU A 64 47.96 -71.57 -155.61
N PHE A 65 48.20 -70.39 -156.20
CA PHE A 65 47.74 -69.12 -155.64
C PHE A 65 46.22 -68.91 -155.77
N GLY A 66 45.60 -69.44 -156.84
CA GLY A 66 44.15 -69.37 -157.05
C GLY A 66 43.34 -70.23 -156.09
N LEU A 67 43.78 -71.46 -155.83
CA LEU A 67 43.08 -72.41 -154.97
C LEU A 67 43.40 -72.25 -153.47
N SER A 68 44.55 -71.68 -153.10
CA SER A 68 44.97 -71.60 -151.69
C SER A 68 44.84 -70.19 -151.11
N LYS A 69 43.75 -69.97 -150.36
CA LYS A 69 43.57 -68.75 -149.54
C LYS A 69 44.71 -68.53 -148.55
N SER A 70 45.22 -69.61 -147.92
CA SER A 70 46.25 -69.53 -146.87
C SER A 70 47.61 -69.09 -147.42
N LEU A 71 47.99 -69.49 -148.64
CA LEU A 71 49.27 -69.08 -149.23
C LEU A 71 49.26 -67.60 -149.64
N ARG A 72 48.12 -67.12 -150.17
CA ARG A 72 47.91 -65.70 -150.48
C ARG A 72 47.95 -64.83 -149.21
N GLN A 73 47.34 -65.29 -148.12
CA GLN A 73 47.35 -64.58 -146.84
C GLN A 73 48.76 -64.54 -146.19
N GLY A 74 49.51 -65.64 -146.26
CA GLY A 74 50.85 -65.74 -145.66
C GLY A 74 51.91 -64.87 -146.35
N VAL A 75 51.88 -64.75 -147.68
CA VAL A 75 52.89 -63.99 -148.44
C VAL A 75 52.53 -62.50 -148.61
N PHE A 76 51.24 -62.14 -148.67
CA PHE A 76 50.81 -60.77 -148.98
C PHE A 76 50.14 -59.99 -147.82
N GLN A 77 49.79 -60.62 -146.69
CA GLN A 77 49.00 -59.95 -145.62
C GLN A 77 49.60 -60.03 -144.20
N LEU A 78 50.81 -60.57 -144.02
CA LEU A 78 51.44 -60.76 -142.71
C LEU A 78 51.68 -59.43 -141.96
N ASP A 79 52.14 -58.40 -142.67
CA ASP A 79 52.41 -57.08 -142.09
C ASP A 79 51.13 -56.41 -141.57
N GLY A 80 50.00 -56.60 -142.26
CA GLY A 80 48.70 -56.06 -141.85
C GLY A 80 48.16 -56.70 -140.57
N ILE A 81 48.36 -58.01 -140.39
CA ILE A 81 47.92 -58.75 -139.20
C ILE A 81 48.77 -58.36 -137.98
N LEU A 82 50.09 -58.22 -138.15
CA LEU A 82 51.00 -57.77 -137.08
C LEU A 82 50.74 -56.31 -136.69
N ALA A 83 50.46 -55.44 -137.67
CA ALA A 83 50.07 -54.06 -137.41
C ALA A 83 48.75 -53.97 -136.63
N LYS A 84 47.75 -54.78 -136.99
CA LYS A 84 46.46 -54.82 -136.28
C LYS A 84 46.62 -55.30 -134.83
N ARG A 85 47.40 -56.36 -134.58
CA ARG A 85 47.65 -56.84 -133.21
C ARG A 85 48.46 -55.87 -132.37
N ARG A 86 49.44 -55.16 -132.95
CA ARG A 86 50.14 -54.08 -132.24
C ARG A 86 49.18 -52.96 -131.84
N LYS A 87 48.27 -52.58 -132.75
CA LYS A 87 47.25 -51.58 -132.48
C LYS A 87 46.26 -52.01 -131.39
N GLU A 88 45.74 -53.24 -131.45
CA GLU A 88 44.86 -53.79 -130.41
C GLU A 88 45.56 -53.89 -129.05
N LEU A 89 46.84 -54.30 -129.02
CA LEU A 89 47.62 -54.36 -127.78
C LEU A 89 47.89 -52.96 -127.22
N GLN A 90 48.12 -51.97 -128.09
CA GLN A 90 48.30 -50.59 -127.69
C GLN A 90 46.98 -50.00 -127.15
N GLU A 91 45.85 -50.22 -127.82
CA GLU A 91 44.53 -49.78 -127.35
C GLU A 91 44.15 -50.42 -126.00
N VAL A 92 44.46 -51.71 -125.80
CA VAL A 92 44.24 -52.39 -124.51
C VAL A 92 45.17 -51.85 -123.42
N ASN A 93 46.44 -51.59 -123.74
CA ASN A 93 47.36 -50.97 -122.78
C ASN A 93 46.93 -49.55 -122.43
N ASP A 94 46.49 -48.75 -123.40
CA ASP A 94 45.99 -47.39 -123.19
C ASP A 94 44.67 -47.38 -122.39
N ALA A 95 43.79 -48.37 -122.61
CA ALA A 95 42.58 -48.55 -121.80
C ALA A 95 42.93 -48.99 -120.38
N LYS A 96 43.91 -49.88 -120.23
CA LYS A 96 44.39 -50.34 -118.92
C LYS A 96 45.00 -49.20 -118.12
N THR A 97 45.86 -48.36 -118.74
CA THR A 97 46.45 -47.21 -118.06
C THR A 97 45.39 -46.19 -117.65
N LYS A 98 44.39 -45.91 -118.48
CA LYS A 98 43.27 -45.04 -118.11
C LYS A 98 42.46 -45.57 -116.93
N VAL A 99 42.16 -46.87 -116.92
CA VAL A 99 41.44 -47.50 -115.79
C VAL A 99 42.31 -47.50 -114.53
N GLU A 100 43.62 -47.70 -114.65
CA GLU A 100 44.55 -47.59 -113.52
C GLU A 100 44.61 -46.14 -112.97
N GLU A 101 44.62 -45.12 -113.85
CA GLU A 101 44.54 -43.71 -113.46
C GLU A 101 43.21 -43.35 -112.80
N GLU A 102 42.07 -43.77 -113.37
CA GLU A 102 40.74 -43.56 -112.80
C GLU A 102 40.57 -44.26 -111.44
N LEU A 103 41.11 -45.48 -111.30
CA LEU A 103 41.09 -46.22 -110.04
C LEU A 103 41.94 -45.52 -108.98
N GLU A 104 43.09 -44.97 -109.35
CA GLU A 104 43.95 -44.24 -108.44
C GLU A 104 43.31 -42.91 -107.99
N LEU A 105 42.69 -42.18 -108.91
CA LEU A 105 41.89 -40.99 -108.59
C LEU A 105 40.72 -41.34 -107.65
N ALA A 106 39.97 -42.39 -107.95
CA ALA A 106 38.85 -42.83 -107.11
C ALA A 106 39.32 -43.28 -105.71
N ARG A 107 40.48 -43.93 -105.60
CA ARG A 107 41.11 -44.27 -104.32
C ARG A 107 41.55 -43.03 -103.56
N GLN A 108 42.13 -42.06 -104.25
CA GLN A 108 42.53 -40.79 -103.65
C GLN A 108 41.31 -40.01 -103.14
N ASP A 109 40.25 -39.92 -103.93
CA ASP A 109 38.98 -39.32 -103.54
C ASP A 109 38.36 -40.04 -102.34
N GLN A 110 38.35 -41.38 -102.34
CA GLN A 110 37.90 -42.17 -101.20
C GLN A 110 38.72 -41.85 -99.93
N LEU A 111 40.04 -41.75 -100.05
CA LEU A 111 40.92 -41.43 -98.92
C LEU A 111 40.69 -40.00 -98.41
N THR A 112 40.45 -39.03 -99.29
CA THR A 112 40.08 -37.67 -98.87
C THR A 112 38.69 -37.63 -98.21
N ALA A 113 37.74 -38.42 -98.69
CA ALA A 113 36.42 -38.54 -98.10
C ALA A 113 36.47 -39.19 -96.71
N GLN A 114 37.29 -40.24 -96.55
CA GLN A 114 37.56 -40.88 -95.25
C GLN A 114 38.20 -39.90 -94.26
N ASN A 115 39.25 -39.17 -94.68
CA ASN A 115 39.88 -38.15 -93.82
C ASN A 115 38.91 -37.02 -93.44
N LYS A 116 38.02 -36.61 -94.36
CA LYS A 116 36.97 -35.62 -94.06
C LYS A 116 35.94 -36.17 -93.08
N LEU A 117 35.54 -37.43 -93.23
CA LEU A 117 34.61 -38.09 -92.32
C LEU A 117 35.20 -38.19 -90.92
N GLU A 118 36.45 -38.63 -90.79
CA GLU A 118 37.19 -38.66 -89.52
C GLU A 118 37.30 -37.25 -88.90
N GLY A 119 37.57 -36.23 -89.72
CA GLY A 119 37.58 -34.83 -89.28
C GLY A 119 36.21 -34.29 -88.86
N ILE A 120 35.11 -34.85 -89.37
CA ILE A 120 33.74 -34.50 -88.98
C ILE A 120 33.34 -35.27 -87.72
N GLU A 121 33.65 -36.56 -87.63
CA GLU A 121 33.40 -37.39 -86.44
C GLU A 121 34.09 -36.80 -85.22
N THR A 122 35.38 -36.45 -85.33
CA THR A 122 36.11 -35.77 -84.26
C THR A 122 35.50 -34.41 -83.88
N LYS A 123 35.04 -33.61 -84.85
CA LYS A 123 34.34 -32.34 -84.56
C LYS A 123 32.98 -32.57 -83.88
N PHE A 124 32.26 -33.61 -84.29
CA PHE A 124 30.96 -33.98 -83.73
C PHE A 124 31.12 -34.49 -82.30
N GLU A 125 32.10 -35.37 -82.04
CA GLU A 125 32.45 -35.82 -80.70
C GLU A 125 32.85 -34.65 -79.78
N ASN A 126 33.69 -33.73 -80.28
CA ASN A 126 34.05 -32.52 -79.54
C ASN A 126 32.84 -31.63 -79.25
N ALA A 127 31.96 -31.41 -80.23
CA ALA A 127 30.74 -30.63 -80.05
C ALA A 127 29.77 -31.29 -79.06
N GLN A 128 29.65 -32.62 -79.09
CA GLN A 128 28.84 -33.40 -78.16
C GLN A 128 29.40 -33.34 -76.74
N SER A 129 30.73 -33.42 -76.58
CA SER A 129 31.42 -33.24 -75.30
C SER A 129 31.20 -31.83 -74.74
N GLN A 130 31.36 -30.79 -75.57
CA GLN A 130 31.09 -29.41 -75.18
C GLN A 130 29.63 -29.17 -74.77
N LEU A 131 28.66 -29.72 -75.52
CA LEU A 131 27.24 -29.62 -75.18
C LEU A 131 26.94 -30.28 -73.82
N THR A 132 27.60 -31.41 -73.54
CA THR A 132 27.45 -32.12 -72.26
C THR A 132 28.03 -31.28 -71.12
N ALA A 133 29.24 -30.72 -71.30
CA ALA A 133 29.82 -29.80 -70.34
C ALA A 133 28.95 -28.55 -70.08
N PHE A 134 28.35 -27.97 -71.12
CA PHE A 134 27.43 -26.83 -70.95
C PHE A 134 26.12 -27.22 -70.24
N ARG A 135 25.58 -28.42 -70.49
CA ARG A 135 24.41 -28.92 -69.76
C ARG A 135 24.72 -29.14 -68.29
N ASP A 136 25.89 -29.69 -67.98
CA ASP A 136 26.32 -29.90 -66.60
C ASP A 136 26.53 -28.56 -65.88
N GLN A 137 27.15 -27.58 -66.55
CA GLN A 137 27.28 -26.22 -66.03
C GLN A 137 25.92 -25.54 -65.80
N ALA A 138 24.98 -25.67 -66.74
CA ALA A 138 23.63 -25.10 -66.59
C ALA A 138 22.89 -25.73 -65.39
N SER A 139 23.04 -27.04 -65.19
CA SER A 139 22.47 -27.76 -64.04
C SER A 139 23.05 -27.27 -62.71
N VAL A 140 24.38 -27.06 -62.64
CA VAL A 140 25.03 -26.49 -61.44
C VAL A 140 24.57 -25.06 -61.18
N LEU A 141 24.51 -24.22 -62.23
CA LEU A 141 24.05 -22.83 -62.09
C LEU A 141 22.58 -22.76 -61.65
N GLU A 142 21.72 -23.63 -62.18
CA GLU A 142 20.32 -23.70 -61.80
C GLU A 142 20.19 -24.04 -60.31
N LYS A 143 21.00 -24.99 -59.82
CA LYS A 143 21.07 -25.32 -58.40
C LYS A 143 21.54 -24.14 -57.55
N GLU A 144 22.61 -23.45 -57.94
CA GLU A 144 23.10 -22.25 -57.23
C GLU A 144 22.05 -21.14 -57.18
N ILE A 145 21.30 -20.92 -58.27
CA ILE A 145 20.20 -19.94 -58.30
C ILE A 145 19.10 -20.34 -57.31
N THR A 146 18.75 -21.62 -57.23
CA THR A 146 17.74 -22.08 -56.27
C THR A 146 18.21 -21.95 -54.82
N ASP A 147 19.47 -22.25 -54.55
CA ASP A 147 20.08 -22.14 -53.22
C ASP A 147 20.15 -20.66 -52.78
N LEU A 148 20.65 -19.77 -53.66
CA LEU A 148 20.67 -18.32 -53.42
C LEU A 148 19.28 -17.71 -53.25
N ALA A 149 18.29 -18.19 -54.01
CA ALA A 149 16.90 -17.77 -53.85
C ALA A 149 16.31 -18.22 -52.51
N SER A 150 16.73 -19.37 -51.97
CA SER A 150 16.37 -19.79 -50.62
C SER A 150 17.03 -18.90 -49.56
N GLU A 151 18.33 -18.68 -49.67
CA GLU A 151 19.10 -17.83 -48.74
C GLU A 151 18.54 -16.40 -48.69
N GLN A 152 18.18 -15.82 -49.83
CA GLN A 152 17.53 -14.50 -49.87
C GLN A 152 16.18 -14.47 -49.13
N ARG A 153 15.38 -15.53 -49.21
CA ARG A 153 14.11 -15.60 -48.47
C ARG A 153 14.34 -15.70 -46.96
N ASP A 154 15.34 -16.48 -46.55
CA ASP A 154 15.70 -16.64 -45.14
C ASP A 154 16.25 -15.34 -44.57
N LEU A 155 17.18 -14.68 -45.27
CA LEU A 155 17.71 -13.37 -44.89
C LEU A 155 16.62 -12.29 -44.82
N LYS A 156 15.68 -12.29 -45.76
CA LYS A 156 14.53 -11.37 -45.72
C LYS A 156 13.67 -11.62 -44.48
N THR A 157 13.42 -12.88 -44.14
CA THR A 157 12.66 -13.26 -42.94
C THR A 157 13.37 -12.82 -41.66
N GLN A 158 14.68 -13.04 -41.57
CA GLN A 158 15.50 -12.59 -40.43
C GLN A 158 15.47 -11.06 -40.30
N ARG A 159 15.62 -10.33 -41.41
CA ARG A 159 15.53 -8.86 -41.41
C ARG A 159 14.17 -8.38 -40.92
N ASP A 160 13.08 -9.00 -41.37
CA ASP A 160 11.72 -8.63 -40.98
C ASP A 160 11.49 -8.94 -39.49
N GLN A 161 12.02 -10.05 -38.97
CA GLN A 161 12.02 -10.36 -37.53
C GLN A 161 12.82 -9.35 -36.70
N LEU A 162 14.01 -8.97 -37.16
CA LEU A 162 14.85 -7.97 -36.50
C LEU A 162 14.17 -6.59 -36.50
N ALA A 163 13.46 -6.22 -37.56
CA ALA A 163 12.68 -4.99 -37.61
C ALA A 163 11.59 -4.98 -36.54
N ILE A 164 10.83 -6.08 -36.39
CA ILE A 164 9.81 -6.23 -35.34
C ILE A 164 10.44 -6.17 -33.94
N GLN A 165 11.59 -6.82 -33.73
CA GLN A 165 12.30 -6.76 -32.45
C GLN A 165 12.79 -5.34 -32.12
N SER A 166 13.31 -4.62 -33.12
CA SER A 166 13.76 -3.24 -32.96
C SER A 166 12.60 -2.31 -32.60
N GLU A 167 11.44 -2.47 -33.24
CA GLU A 167 10.22 -1.71 -32.92
C GLU A 167 9.72 -2.03 -31.49
N LYS A 168 9.73 -3.31 -31.10
CA LYS A 168 9.39 -3.72 -29.73
C LYS A 168 10.34 -3.12 -28.69
N LEU A 169 11.64 -3.08 -28.98
CA LEU A 169 12.62 -2.46 -28.10
C LEU A 169 12.45 -0.95 -28.03
N ALA A 170 12.16 -0.28 -29.14
CA ALA A 170 11.89 1.15 -29.18
C ALA A 170 10.67 1.52 -28.31
N THR A 171 9.56 0.79 -28.47
CA THR A 171 8.35 1.00 -27.64
C THR A 171 8.58 0.67 -26.17
N GLN A 172 9.41 -0.33 -25.85
CA GLN A 172 9.79 -0.62 -24.47
C GLN A 172 10.66 0.50 -23.88
N SER A 173 11.61 1.03 -24.65
CA SER A 173 12.46 2.16 -24.25
C SER A 173 11.62 3.40 -23.97
N GLU A 174 10.66 3.71 -24.84
CA GLU A 174 9.74 4.85 -24.65
C GLU A 174 8.91 4.69 -23.37
N ARG A 175 8.33 3.51 -23.13
CA ARG A 175 7.60 3.22 -21.88
C ARG A 175 8.48 3.35 -20.64
N LEU A 176 9.73 2.91 -20.72
CA LEU A 176 10.68 3.06 -19.61
C LEU A 176 11.03 4.53 -19.40
N GLN A 177 11.21 5.31 -20.47
CA GLN A 177 11.45 6.75 -20.40
C GLN A 177 10.29 7.48 -19.70
N THR A 178 9.04 7.15 -20.07
CA THR A 178 7.84 7.71 -19.41
C THR A 178 7.80 7.35 -17.93
N LYS A 179 8.04 6.08 -17.57
CA LYS A 179 8.09 5.65 -16.16
C LYS A 179 9.18 6.37 -15.36
N VAL A 180 10.35 6.60 -15.95
CA VAL A 180 11.43 7.34 -15.30
C VAL A 180 11.00 8.80 -15.08
N SER A 181 10.36 9.44 -16.06
CA SER A 181 9.81 10.79 -15.90
C SER A 181 8.77 10.86 -14.79
N GLU A 182 7.79 9.95 -14.78
CA GLU A 182 6.76 9.88 -13.72
C GLU A 182 7.38 9.68 -12.34
N GLN A 183 8.40 8.82 -12.22
CA GLN A 183 9.12 8.62 -10.96
C GLN A 183 9.88 9.87 -10.52
N ASN A 184 10.50 10.60 -11.44
CA ASN A 184 11.18 11.86 -11.12
C ASN A 184 10.19 12.91 -10.59
N ASP A 185 9.01 13.04 -11.20
CA ASP A 185 7.97 13.96 -10.72
C ASP A 185 7.50 13.59 -9.30
N ILE A 186 7.34 12.28 -9.02
CA ILE A 186 6.98 11.80 -7.68
C ILE A 186 8.10 12.10 -6.67
N ILE A 187 9.37 11.92 -7.06
CA ILE A 187 10.52 12.20 -6.20
C ILE A 187 10.58 13.70 -5.88
N GLU A 188 10.37 14.57 -6.87
CA GLU A 188 10.33 16.02 -6.68
C GLU A 188 9.20 16.43 -5.72
N GLN A 189 7.98 15.91 -5.91
CA GLN A 189 6.86 16.15 -4.99
C GLN A 189 7.15 15.70 -3.56
N ARG A 190 7.71 14.50 -3.39
CA ARG A 190 8.08 13.98 -2.05
C ARG A 190 9.19 14.81 -1.40
N SER A 191 10.13 15.31 -2.20
CA SER A 191 11.22 16.13 -1.70
C SER A 191 10.70 17.46 -1.16
N GLY A 192 9.75 18.10 -1.87
CA GLY A 192 9.06 19.29 -1.38
C GLY A 192 8.21 19.03 -0.12
N GLN A 193 7.56 17.86 -0.03
CA GLN A 193 6.83 17.48 1.20
C GLN A 193 7.77 17.30 2.40
N ILE A 194 8.94 16.68 2.20
CA ILE A 194 9.94 16.51 3.25
C ILE A 194 10.44 17.86 3.74
N GLU A 195 10.77 18.78 2.83
CA GLU A 195 11.22 20.14 3.19
C GLU A 195 10.14 20.90 3.99
N SER A 196 8.87 20.79 3.60
CA SER A 196 7.76 21.40 4.35
C SER A 196 7.59 20.78 5.73
N LEU A 197 7.72 19.46 5.87
CA LEU A 197 7.64 18.77 7.17
C LEU A 197 8.82 19.12 8.06
N GLU A 198 10.01 19.25 7.50
CA GLU A 198 11.22 19.64 8.24
C GLU A 198 11.09 21.06 8.80
N THR A 199 10.56 21.98 7.98
CA THR A 199 10.21 23.34 8.41
C THR A 199 9.20 23.33 9.56
N GLN A 200 8.08 22.59 9.41
CA GLN A 200 7.06 22.46 10.47
C GLN A 200 7.65 21.89 11.76
N ARG A 201 8.55 20.92 11.66
CA ARG A 201 9.20 20.30 12.82
C ARG A 201 10.11 21.29 13.55
N GLN A 202 10.79 22.16 12.81
CA GLN A 202 11.64 23.22 13.37
C GLN A 202 10.81 24.30 14.07
N ASP A 203 9.67 24.69 13.49
CA ASP A 203 8.74 25.64 14.09
C ASP A 203 8.17 25.10 15.40
N LEU A 204 7.71 23.85 15.39
CA LEU A 204 7.20 23.16 16.59
C LEU A 204 8.27 23.02 17.68
N GLN A 205 9.52 22.72 17.30
CA GLN A 205 10.62 22.65 18.25
C GLN A 205 10.84 24.01 18.92
N THR A 206 10.82 25.09 18.14
CA THR A 206 10.95 26.45 18.66
C THR A 206 9.79 26.80 19.59
N GLU A 207 8.56 26.38 19.27
CA GLU A 207 7.40 26.56 20.15
C GLU A 207 7.56 25.80 21.48
N ILE A 208 8.04 24.55 21.43
CA ILE A 208 8.32 23.75 22.63
C ILE A 208 9.37 24.45 23.50
N ASP A 209 10.49 24.88 22.91
CA ASP A 209 11.55 25.57 23.65
C ASP A 209 11.05 26.85 24.34
N ASN A 210 10.19 27.62 23.67
CA ASN A 210 9.54 28.81 24.25
C ASN A 210 8.58 28.46 25.39
N ARG A 211 7.82 27.36 25.27
CA ARG A 211 6.90 26.87 26.31
C ARG A 211 7.68 26.38 27.52
N ASP A 212 8.77 25.66 27.32
CA ASP A 212 9.62 25.16 28.40
C ASP A 212 10.24 26.33 29.20
N GLN A 213 10.69 27.39 28.51
CA GLN A 213 11.13 28.62 29.18
C GLN A 213 10.00 29.28 29.99
N THR A 214 8.78 29.30 29.45
CA THR A 214 7.61 29.86 30.13
C THR A 214 7.27 29.05 31.38
N ILE A 215 7.31 27.71 31.30
CA ILE A 215 7.07 26.82 32.43
C ILE A 215 8.13 27.05 33.51
N ALA A 216 9.41 27.10 33.15
CA ALA A 216 10.49 27.38 34.11
C ALA A 216 10.30 28.72 34.84
N ASN A 217 9.86 29.76 34.12
CA ASN A 217 9.56 31.07 34.73
C ASN A 217 8.34 31.00 35.68
N LEU A 218 7.30 30.24 35.31
CA LEU A 218 6.12 30.05 36.14
C LEU A 218 6.43 29.22 37.40
N ASP A 219 7.23 28.17 37.28
CA ASP A 219 7.67 27.34 38.40
C ASP A 219 8.44 28.18 39.42
N GLN A 220 9.32 29.07 38.95
CA GLN A 220 10.01 30.01 39.84
C GLN A 220 9.03 30.96 40.53
N ALA A 221 8.06 31.52 39.80
CA ALA A 221 7.07 32.41 40.37
C ALA A 221 6.14 31.71 41.38
N ILE A 222 5.85 30.42 41.19
CA ILE A 222 5.10 29.60 42.15
C ILE A 222 5.95 29.36 43.39
N ALA A 223 7.23 28.98 43.24
CA ALA A 223 8.13 28.80 44.38
C ALA A 223 8.26 30.07 45.22
N ASP A 224 8.39 31.24 44.58
CA ASP A 224 8.44 32.53 45.26
C ASP A 224 7.13 32.82 46.02
N LYS A 225 5.97 32.49 45.42
CA LYS A 225 4.66 32.65 46.07
C LYS A 225 4.46 31.71 47.24
N ASP A 226 4.90 30.46 47.14
CA ASP A 226 4.83 29.48 48.23
C ASP A 226 5.66 29.95 49.42
N GLN A 227 6.83 30.56 49.17
CA GLN A 227 7.65 31.14 50.23
C GLN A 227 6.95 32.30 50.94
N VAL A 228 6.27 33.17 50.19
CA VAL A 228 5.46 34.27 50.75
C VAL A 228 4.28 33.71 51.55
N LEU A 229 3.60 32.69 51.05
CA LEU A 229 2.46 32.07 51.73
C LEU A 229 2.89 31.44 53.07
N GLN A 230 4.02 30.75 53.10
CA GLN A 230 4.58 30.18 54.33
C GLN A 230 4.94 31.27 55.37
N ASP A 231 5.47 32.42 54.93
CA ASP A 231 5.75 33.54 55.83
C ASP A 231 4.45 34.14 56.38
N VAL A 232 3.43 34.33 55.53
CA VAL A 232 2.11 34.83 55.95
C VAL A 232 1.45 33.86 56.94
N GLU A 233 1.48 32.55 56.68
CA GLU A 233 0.97 31.54 57.63
C GLU A 233 1.69 31.61 58.98
N SER A 234 3.02 31.78 58.95
CA SER A 234 3.82 31.96 60.16
C SER A 234 3.45 33.25 60.91
N GLN A 235 3.13 34.34 60.20
CA GLN A 235 2.63 35.57 60.80
C GLN A 235 1.25 35.38 61.43
N ILE A 236 0.32 34.70 60.75
CA ILE A 236 -1.01 34.39 61.29
C ILE A 236 -0.88 33.57 62.57
N PHE A 237 -0.05 32.53 62.58
CA PHE A 237 0.17 31.71 63.77
C PHE A 237 0.67 32.54 64.96
N ARG A 238 1.66 33.41 64.73
CA ARG A 238 2.18 34.33 65.77
C ARG A 238 1.12 35.31 66.27
N LEU A 239 0.31 35.87 65.37
CA LEU A 239 -0.77 36.77 65.75
C LEU A 239 -1.86 36.05 66.55
N GLN A 240 -2.15 34.80 66.20
CA GLN A 240 -3.13 33.99 66.91
C GLN A 240 -2.65 33.63 68.32
N GLU A 241 -1.37 33.27 68.49
CA GLU A 241 -0.77 33.09 69.81
C GLU A 241 -0.84 34.38 70.65
N GLN A 242 -0.61 35.55 70.04
CA GLN A 242 -0.77 36.84 70.73
C GLN A 242 -2.22 37.10 71.15
N ILE A 243 -3.19 36.74 70.30
CA ILE A 243 -4.62 36.83 70.63
C ILE A 243 -4.95 35.89 71.79
N ASP A 244 -4.51 34.64 71.77
CA ASP A 244 -4.78 33.68 72.84
C ASP A 244 -4.19 34.15 74.18
N ILE A 245 -2.97 34.68 74.17
CA ILE A 245 -2.34 35.28 75.37
C ILE A 245 -3.14 36.50 75.85
N LEU A 246 -3.61 37.35 74.93
CA LEU A 246 -4.39 38.53 75.26
C LEU A 246 -5.78 38.15 75.80
N GLU A 247 -6.46 37.16 75.20
CA GLU A 247 -7.74 36.63 75.65
C GLU A 247 -7.60 35.96 77.01
N ALA A 248 -6.58 35.12 77.22
CA ALA A 248 -6.29 34.54 78.52
C ALA A 248 -6.00 35.62 79.58
N SER A 249 -5.26 36.67 79.21
CA SER A 249 -5.01 37.83 80.09
C SER A 249 -6.30 38.60 80.38
N TYR A 250 -7.18 38.78 79.39
CA TYR A 250 -8.46 39.46 79.53
C TYR A 250 -9.47 38.65 80.35
N ILE A 251 -9.54 37.33 80.14
CA ILE A 251 -10.34 36.41 80.95
C ILE A 251 -9.82 36.41 82.37
N ASN A 252 -8.52 36.21 82.63
CA ASN A 252 -7.97 36.26 83.99
C ASN A 252 -8.25 37.62 84.69
N PHE A 253 -8.25 38.72 83.93
CA PHE A 253 -8.60 40.04 84.47
C PHE A 253 -10.09 40.20 84.75
N ARG A 254 -10.98 39.56 83.97
CA ARG A 254 -12.45 39.57 84.19
C ARG A 254 -12.98 38.48 85.12
N SER A 255 -12.36 37.31 85.20
CA SER A 255 -12.78 36.20 86.07
C SER A 255 -12.14 36.27 87.44
N GLY A 256 -11.09 37.09 87.61
CA GLY A 256 -10.36 37.18 88.86
C GLY A 256 -11.20 37.70 90.04
N ASN A 257 -12.19 38.58 89.81
CA ASN A 257 -12.92 39.24 90.90
C ASN A 257 -14.32 39.78 90.51
N VAL A 258 -15.10 39.26 89.55
CA VAL A 258 -16.48 39.78 89.33
C VAL A 258 -17.42 39.26 90.43
N ALA A 259 -17.92 40.18 91.25
CA ALA A 259 -18.82 39.92 92.38
C ALA A 259 -20.30 39.99 91.99
N LEU A 260 -20.67 40.93 91.11
CA LEU A 260 -22.03 41.11 90.61
C LEU A 260 -22.00 41.30 89.10
N THR A 261 -22.99 40.75 88.39
CA THR A 261 -23.16 40.96 86.95
C THR A 261 -24.24 41.99 86.63
N THR A 262 -24.14 42.66 85.49
CA THR A 262 -25.18 43.57 85.01
C THR A 262 -26.49 42.81 84.86
N GLY A 263 -27.58 43.36 85.41
CA GLY A 263 -28.91 42.76 85.39
C GLY A 263 -29.13 41.66 86.43
N GLN A 264 -28.15 41.36 87.28
CA GLN A 264 -28.36 40.46 88.42
C GLN A 264 -29.41 41.04 89.37
N VAL A 265 -30.38 40.22 89.77
CA VAL A 265 -31.42 40.61 90.73
C VAL A 265 -30.80 40.62 92.12
N LEU A 266 -30.82 41.78 92.77
CA LEU A 266 -30.30 42.00 94.11
C LEU A 266 -31.41 41.95 95.16
N ALA A 267 -32.64 42.34 94.82
CA ALA A 267 -33.82 42.10 95.64
C ALA A 267 -35.05 41.95 94.75
N PHE A 268 -36.01 41.20 95.27
CA PHE A 268 -37.22 40.81 94.56
C PHE A 268 -38.39 40.80 95.55
N GLY A 269 -39.49 41.50 95.23
CA GLY A 269 -40.67 41.47 96.09
C GLY A 269 -41.97 41.78 95.35
N VAL A 270 -43.05 41.21 95.86
CA VAL A 270 -44.41 41.52 95.44
C VAL A 270 -44.98 42.54 96.40
N VAL A 271 -45.29 43.72 95.91
CA VAL A 271 -45.80 44.83 96.71
C VAL A 271 -47.27 45.06 96.37
N ARG A 272 -48.13 45.04 97.39
CA ARG A 272 -49.52 45.47 97.29
C ARG A 272 -49.71 46.68 98.18
N ILE A 273 -50.04 47.82 97.58
CA ILE A 273 -50.14 49.08 98.31
C ILE A 273 -51.60 49.40 98.56
N ILE A 274 -52.01 49.37 99.83
CA ILE A 274 -53.36 49.78 100.26
C ILE A 274 -53.33 51.20 100.86
N ASP A 275 -52.16 51.65 101.34
CA ASP A 275 -51.92 52.96 101.93
C ASP A 275 -50.69 53.60 101.29
N ILE A 276 -50.80 54.86 100.85
CA ILE A 276 -49.72 55.62 100.21
C ILE A 276 -48.49 55.80 101.11
N ASN A 277 -48.68 55.75 102.44
CA ASN A 277 -47.57 55.80 103.40
C ASN A 277 -46.82 54.46 103.49
N ALA A 278 -47.44 53.35 103.10
CA ALA A 278 -46.82 52.03 103.10
C ALA A 278 -45.91 51.79 101.87
N VAL A 279 -46.04 52.59 100.80
CA VAL A 279 -45.21 52.49 99.58
C VAL A 279 -43.74 52.72 99.90
N ASN A 280 -43.45 53.82 100.59
CA ASN A 280 -42.08 54.21 100.91
C ASN A 280 -41.41 53.16 101.82
N GLN A 281 -42.16 52.58 102.75
CA GLN A 281 -41.67 51.52 103.63
C GLN A 281 -41.30 50.25 102.86
N ALA A 282 -42.15 49.83 101.90
CA ALA A 282 -41.89 48.66 101.08
C ALA A 282 -40.67 48.85 100.14
N VAL A 283 -40.52 50.04 99.57
CA VAL A 283 -39.35 50.39 98.75
C VAL A 283 -38.07 50.41 99.61
N ASP A 284 -38.13 50.95 100.82
CA ASP A 284 -37.00 50.97 101.76
C ASP A 284 -36.60 49.56 102.23
N GLU A 285 -37.56 48.64 102.38
CA GLU A 285 -37.27 47.22 102.67
C GLU A 285 -36.55 46.54 101.51
N LEU A 286 -37.03 46.73 100.28
CA LEU A 286 -36.40 46.19 99.08
C LEU A 286 -34.99 46.74 98.87
N LEU A 287 -34.77 48.04 99.09
CA LEU A 287 -33.44 48.65 99.00
C LEU A 287 -32.49 48.12 100.07
N ARG A 288 -32.98 47.87 101.29
CA ARG A 288 -32.17 47.25 102.36
C ARG A 288 -31.79 45.81 102.02
N GLU A 289 -32.71 45.03 101.46
CA GLU A 289 -32.41 43.67 100.99
C GLU A 289 -31.40 43.67 99.84
N ALA A 290 -31.58 44.54 98.85
CA ALA A 290 -30.67 44.68 97.73
C ALA A 290 -29.27 45.08 98.20
N ASN A 291 -29.20 46.00 99.16
CA ASN A 291 -27.96 46.43 99.79
C ASN A 291 -27.25 45.26 100.50
N ARG A 292 -28.01 44.44 101.24
CA ARG A 292 -27.47 43.25 101.91
C ARG A 292 -26.90 42.26 100.91
N ASN A 293 -27.62 41.95 99.85
CA ASN A 293 -27.18 40.98 98.83
C ASN A 293 -25.98 41.53 98.04
N ALA A 294 -25.96 42.83 97.73
CA ALA A 294 -24.81 43.48 97.12
C ALA A 294 -23.58 43.43 98.03
N ILE A 295 -23.74 43.62 99.34
CA ILE A 295 -22.66 43.49 100.32
C ILE A 295 -22.14 42.05 100.35
N VAL A 296 -23.01 41.04 100.44
CA VAL A 296 -22.58 39.62 100.44
C VAL A 296 -21.78 39.29 99.17
N ALA A 297 -22.19 39.84 98.03
CA ALA A 297 -21.51 39.60 96.77
C ALA A 297 -20.17 40.34 96.68
N THR A 298 -20.12 41.62 97.06
CA THR A 298 -18.96 42.51 96.83
C THR A 298 -17.99 42.58 97.99
N ARG A 299 -18.42 42.33 99.23
CA ARG A 299 -17.58 42.27 100.43
C ARG A 299 -17.28 40.81 100.73
N GLY A 300 -15.99 40.48 100.81
CA GLY A 300 -15.50 39.13 101.09
C GLY A 300 -15.77 38.65 102.53
N ARG A 301 -14.76 38.10 103.21
CA ARG A 301 -14.93 37.61 104.58
C ARG A 301 -15.20 38.76 105.56
N ASN A 302 -16.31 38.64 106.30
CA ASN A 302 -16.76 39.53 107.38
C ASN A 302 -17.29 40.90 106.89
N PRO A 303 -18.40 40.92 106.12
CA PRO A 303 -19.02 42.15 105.65
C PRO A 303 -19.60 43.00 106.79
N ASP A 304 -19.44 44.32 106.70
CA ASP A 304 -20.25 45.27 107.47
C ASP A 304 -21.59 45.48 106.74
N PHE A 305 -22.70 45.07 107.37
CA PHE A 305 -24.04 45.16 106.80
C PHE A 305 -24.68 46.55 106.98
N ASP A 306 -24.06 47.44 107.75
CA ASP A 306 -24.53 48.82 107.94
C ASP A 306 -24.02 49.77 106.84
N GLU A 307 -23.07 49.33 106.00
CA GLU A 307 -22.62 50.06 104.83
C GLU A 307 -23.76 50.26 103.81
N ARG A 308 -23.80 51.43 103.16
CA ARG A 308 -24.69 51.67 102.01
C ARG A 308 -23.89 51.50 100.72
N VAL A 309 -23.87 50.28 100.21
CA VAL A 309 -23.19 49.91 98.96
C VAL A 309 -24.09 50.15 97.77
N VAL A 310 -25.40 49.89 97.88
CA VAL A 310 -26.35 50.10 96.79
C VAL A 310 -26.67 51.58 96.60
N GLN A 311 -26.56 52.06 95.35
CA GLN A 311 -26.92 53.40 94.93
C GLN A 311 -28.08 53.38 93.94
N ILE A 312 -29.13 54.13 94.26
CA ILE A 312 -30.26 54.40 93.37
C ILE A 312 -30.53 55.91 93.39
N THR A 313 -30.89 56.49 92.25
CA THR A 313 -31.17 57.93 92.19
C THR A 313 -32.55 58.26 92.80
N ASN A 314 -32.69 59.44 93.40
CA ASN A 314 -33.99 59.90 93.91
C ASN A 314 -35.08 59.91 92.83
N ALA A 315 -34.71 60.23 91.59
CA ALA A 315 -35.64 60.20 90.45
C ALA A 315 -36.14 58.77 90.15
N GLN A 316 -35.26 57.76 90.17
CA GLN A 316 -35.65 56.36 90.00
C GLN A 316 -36.56 55.87 91.12
N VAL A 317 -36.28 56.26 92.38
CA VAL A 317 -37.16 55.94 93.52
C VAL A 317 -38.53 56.61 93.37
N GLN A 318 -38.58 57.88 92.98
CA GLN A 318 -39.85 58.59 92.75
C GLN A 318 -40.66 57.99 91.61
N ASN A 319 -40.01 57.60 90.51
CA ASN A 319 -40.66 56.91 89.39
C ASN A 319 -41.22 55.57 89.86
N LEU A 320 -40.42 54.76 90.57
CA LEU A 320 -40.88 53.49 91.14
C LEU A 320 -42.11 53.69 92.02
N VAL A 321 -42.07 54.65 92.95
CA VAL A 321 -43.20 54.99 93.84
C VAL A 321 -44.41 55.40 93.02
N SER A 322 -44.25 56.24 91.99
CA SER A 322 -45.33 56.66 91.11
C SER A 322 -45.96 55.49 90.35
N ASP A 323 -45.14 54.56 89.85
CA ASP A 323 -45.58 53.42 89.04
C ASP A 323 -46.43 52.44 89.87
N ILE A 324 -46.15 52.28 91.16
CA ILE A 324 -46.82 51.32 92.04
C ILE A 324 -47.95 51.92 92.90
N ASN A 325 -48.22 53.22 92.80
CA ASN A 325 -49.14 53.97 93.68
C ASN A 325 -50.62 53.95 93.25
N ASP A 326 -51.05 52.97 92.46
CA ASP A 326 -52.43 52.90 91.96
C ASP A 326 -53.31 51.86 92.69
N GLY A 327 -52.78 51.24 93.75
CA GLY A 327 -53.49 50.26 94.56
C GLY A 327 -53.47 48.82 94.04
N ARG A 328 -52.78 48.56 92.92
CA ARG A 328 -52.65 47.22 92.32
C ARG A 328 -51.42 46.48 92.85
N ASP A 329 -51.38 45.17 92.56
CA ASP A 329 -50.23 44.34 92.92
C ASP A 329 -49.12 44.54 91.87
N TYR A 330 -47.91 44.85 92.32
CA TYR A 330 -46.74 45.00 91.46
C TYR A 330 -45.63 44.04 91.86
N VAL A 331 -44.87 43.57 90.87
CA VAL A 331 -43.63 42.84 91.05
C VAL A 331 -42.49 43.83 90.88
N VAL A 332 -41.73 44.05 91.94
CA VAL A 332 -40.63 45.01 91.98
C VAL A 332 -39.31 44.25 92.06
N ARG A 333 -38.36 44.66 91.23
CA ARG A 333 -36.99 44.12 91.20
C ARG A 333 -35.98 45.23 91.30
N LEU A 334 -34.93 44.98 92.06
CA LEU A 334 -33.72 45.81 92.06
C LEU A 334 -32.63 45.06 91.33
N LEU A 335 -32.17 45.63 90.23
CA LEU A 335 -31.23 45.01 89.30
C LEU A 335 -29.92 45.78 89.33
N SER A 336 -28.82 45.05 89.34
CA SER A 336 -27.48 45.63 89.18
C SER A 336 -27.36 46.36 87.84
N ALA A 337 -26.96 47.62 87.83
CA ALA A 337 -26.82 48.42 86.61
C ALA A 337 -25.53 48.13 85.82
N GLY A 338 -24.61 47.34 86.37
CA GLY A 338 -23.28 47.11 85.83
C GLY A 338 -22.66 45.79 86.30
N ASN A 339 -21.50 45.44 85.76
CA ASN A 339 -20.66 44.38 86.31
C ASN A 339 -19.76 45.02 87.37
N TYR A 340 -19.80 44.52 88.60
CA TYR A 340 -19.03 45.05 89.73
C TYR A 340 -18.02 44.03 90.21
N LEU A 341 -16.81 44.50 90.50
CA LEU A 341 -15.74 43.69 91.05
C LEU A 341 -15.84 43.56 92.58
N GLN A 342 -15.25 42.51 93.13
CA GLN A 342 -15.10 42.30 94.56
C GLN A 342 -14.27 43.45 95.17
N GLY A 343 -14.80 44.08 96.22
CA GLY A 343 -14.22 45.25 96.85
C GLY A 343 -14.76 46.60 96.34
N GLU A 344 -15.55 46.64 95.27
CA GLU A 344 -16.14 47.91 94.82
C GLU A 344 -17.09 48.50 95.85
N SER A 345 -16.88 49.77 96.18
CA SER A 345 -17.58 50.41 97.30
C SER A 345 -19.02 50.83 96.96
N GLN A 346 -19.39 50.84 95.68
CA GLN A 346 -20.66 51.37 95.19
C GLN A 346 -21.22 50.50 94.06
N VAL A 347 -22.45 50.02 94.25
CA VAL A 347 -23.20 49.21 93.28
C VAL A 347 -24.42 50.02 92.85
N GLN A 348 -24.41 50.56 91.64
CA GLN A 348 -25.59 51.22 91.11
C GLN A 348 -26.64 50.17 90.75
N VAL A 349 -27.87 50.46 91.12
CA VAL A 349 -29.04 49.63 90.84
C VAL A 349 -30.10 50.44 90.15
N PHE A 350 -30.92 49.77 89.34
CA PHE A 350 -32.17 50.33 88.86
C PHE A 350 -33.33 49.47 89.35
N ALA A 351 -34.44 50.13 89.63
CA ALA A 351 -35.68 49.45 89.97
C ALA A 351 -36.50 49.25 88.70
N ASP A 352 -37.13 48.08 88.62
CA ASP A 352 -38.10 47.74 87.58
C ASP A 352 -39.37 47.26 88.28
N ALA A 353 -40.52 47.85 87.93
CA ALA A 353 -41.82 47.52 88.50
C ALA A 353 -42.81 47.20 87.39
N VAL A 354 -43.36 45.99 87.44
CA VAL A 354 -44.31 45.49 86.46
C VAL A 354 -45.57 45.05 87.19
N LEU A 355 -46.74 45.39 86.65
CA LEU A 355 -48.03 44.95 87.16
C LEU A 355 -48.04 43.43 87.32
N ARG A 356 -48.48 42.95 88.49
CA ARG A 356 -48.63 41.52 88.73
C ARG A 356 -49.74 40.98 87.83
N GLN A 357 -49.37 40.08 86.94
CA GLN A 357 -50.30 39.45 86.03
C GLN A 357 -49.98 37.97 85.90
N ARG A 358 -51.02 37.18 85.66
CA ARG A 358 -50.88 35.77 85.37
C ARG A 358 -50.24 35.60 84.00
N VAL A 359 -49.14 34.86 83.94
CA VAL A 359 -48.39 34.63 82.69
C VAL A 359 -48.68 33.24 82.15
N PHE A 360 -48.76 32.22 83.02
CA PHE A 360 -49.07 30.85 82.65
C PHE A 360 -50.20 30.27 83.52
N ILE A 361 -50.98 29.38 82.94
CA ILE A 361 -52.00 28.56 83.59
C ILE A 361 -51.44 27.13 83.73
N ALA A 362 -51.89 26.41 84.76
CA ALA A 362 -51.56 24.99 84.92
C ALA A 362 -51.92 24.20 83.65
N GLY A 363 -50.95 23.49 83.08
CA GLY A 363 -51.09 22.74 81.84
C GLY A 363 -50.58 23.44 80.58
N ASP A 364 -50.17 24.71 80.65
CA ASP A 364 -49.60 25.42 79.50
C ASP A 364 -48.25 24.83 79.09
N VAL A 365 -48.09 24.52 77.80
CA VAL A 365 -46.82 24.06 77.23
C VAL A 365 -45.91 25.27 77.00
N ILE A 366 -44.78 25.31 77.68
CA ILE A 366 -43.87 26.46 77.69
C ILE A 366 -42.79 26.31 76.62
N ALA A 367 -42.26 25.10 76.48
CA ALA A 367 -41.34 24.75 75.41
C ALA A 367 -41.55 23.31 74.97
N THR A 368 -41.29 23.07 73.69
CA THR A 368 -41.30 21.75 73.07
C THR A 368 -39.98 21.59 72.31
N LEU A 369 -39.37 20.42 72.43
CA LEU A 369 -38.18 20.06 71.68
C LEU A 369 -38.42 18.74 70.95
N SER A 370 -38.27 18.76 69.63
CA SER A 370 -38.25 17.55 68.80
C SER A 370 -36.93 16.81 68.99
N LEU A 371 -37.02 15.50 69.19
CA LEU A 371 -35.91 14.58 69.41
C LEU A 371 -35.62 13.72 68.18
N GLU A 372 -36.06 14.14 67.00
CA GLU A 372 -36.00 13.42 65.71
C GLU A 372 -34.63 12.81 65.35
N ASN A 373 -33.54 13.17 66.03
CA ASN A 373 -32.20 12.64 65.80
C ASN A 373 -31.44 12.16 67.05
N LEU A 374 -32.12 11.91 68.19
CA LEU A 374 -31.44 11.33 69.35
C LEU A 374 -31.19 9.83 69.17
N SER A 375 -29.98 9.52 68.70
CA SER A 375 -29.50 8.15 68.55
C SER A 375 -29.32 7.49 69.92
N VAL A 376 -30.01 6.36 70.10
CA VAL A 376 -30.20 5.56 71.33
C VAL A 376 -28.91 4.98 71.94
N GLN A 377 -27.73 5.25 71.36
CA GLN A 377 -26.48 4.57 71.77
C GLN A 377 -25.70 5.24 72.90
N ASN A 378 -26.12 6.41 73.40
CA ASN A 378 -25.42 7.11 74.48
C ASN A 378 -26.31 7.27 75.73
N PRO A 379 -25.95 6.70 76.89
CA PRO A 379 -26.72 6.87 78.14
C PRO A 379 -26.69 8.31 78.69
N THR A 380 -25.88 9.21 78.12
CA THR A 380 -25.91 10.65 78.38
C THR A 380 -26.68 11.44 77.31
N ALA A 381 -27.20 10.79 76.26
CA ALA A 381 -27.85 11.44 75.12
C ALA A 381 -29.09 12.24 75.53
N ALA A 382 -29.81 11.84 76.56
CA ALA A 382 -31.00 12.56 77.02
C ALA A 382 -30.68 13.85 77.79
N ARG A 383 -29.46 14.03 78.33
CA ARG A 383 -29.13 15.21 79.16
C ARG A 383 -29.05 16.50 78.36
N GLN A 384 -28.29 16.51 77.28
CA GLN A 384 -28.16 17.70 76.41
C GLN A 384 -29.51 18.21 75.90
N PRO A 385 -30.40 17.37 75.36
CA PRO A 385 -31.75 17.75 74.94
C PRO A 385 -32.60 18.29 76.07
N ILE A 386 -32.50 17.72 77.28
CA ILE A 386 -33.20 18.27 78.44
C ILE A 386 -32.62 19.64 78.80
N ASP A 387 -31.30 19.83 78.78
CA ASP A 387 -30.69 21.14 79.03
C ASP A 387 -31.14 22.17 77.98
N PHE A 388 -31.26 21.77 76.70
CA PHE A 388 -31.82 22.61 75.65
C PHE A 388 -33.30 22.91 75.87
N LEU A 389 -34.11 21.93 76.26
CA LEU A 389 -35.52 22.13 76.59
C LEU A 389 -35.67 23.09 77.78
N LEU A 390 -34.87 22.92 78.82
CA LEU A 390 -34.88 23.78 80.00
C LEU A 390 -34.40 25.20 79.66
N GLY A 391 -33.35 25.33 78.85
CA GLY A 391 -32.90 26.62 78.33
C GLY A 391 -33.97 27.30 77.48
N ALA A 392 -34.63 26.56 76.60
CA ALA A 392 -35.75 27.06 75.80
C ALA A 392 -36.95 27.44 76.66
N ALA A 393 -37.33 26.62 77.64
CA ALA A 393 -38.41 26.89 78.59
C ALA A 393 -38.10 28.12 79.45
N GLN A 394 -36.86 28.26 79.92
CA GLN A 394 -36.41 29.45 80.64
C GLN A 394 -36.47 30.68 79.74
N PHE A 395 -35.98 30.60 78.51
CA PHE A 395 -36.03 31.69 77.55
C PHE A 395 -37.47 32.13 77.27
N GLN A 396 -38.36 31.17 76.96
CA GLN A 396 -39.77 31.42 76.68
C GLN A 396 -40.49 31.99 77.91
N ALA A 397 -40.25 31.44 79.10
CA ALA A 397 -40.82 31.96 80.34
C ALA A 397 -40.35 33.39 80.65
N ARG A 398 -39.06 33.68 80.44
CA ARG A 398 -38.49 35.04 80.58
C ARG A 398 -39.10 36.00 79.57
N GLN A 399 -39.24 35.58 78.32
CA GLN A 399 -39.87 36.37 77.25
C GLN A 399 -41.35 36.65 77.53
N ALA A 400 -42.08 35.67 78.06
CA ALA A 400 -43.48 35.80 78.47
C ALA A 400 -43.66 36.69 79.71
N GLY A 401 -42.57 37.05 80.39
CA GLY A 401 -42.57 37.99 81.50
C GLY A 401 -42.46 37.34 82.88
N ILE A 402 -42.01 36.09 83.01
CA ILE A 402 -41.66 35.51 84.31
C ILE A 402 -40.37 36.14 84.83
N LEU A 403 -40.48 36.83 85.96
CA LEU A 403 -39.39 37.58 86.56
C LEU A 403 -38.74 36.85 87.73
N GLY A 404 -39.49 36.00 88.44
CA GLY A 404 -39.00 35.15 89.52
C GLY A 404 -38.25 33.89 89.05
N ASP A 405 -38.09 32.93 89.96
CA ASP A 405 -37.36 31.69 89.68
C ASP A 405 -38.14 30.74 88.77
N ILE A 406 -37.41 30.01 87.94
CA ILE A 406 -37.95 29.00 87.03
C ILE A 406 -37.27 27.68 87.37
N GLN A 407 -38.04 26.72 87.85
CA GLN A 407 -37.51 25.49 88.43
C GLN A 407 -38.32 24.27 88.02
N VAL A 408 -37.66 23.11 87.96
CA VAL A 408 -38.34 21.83 87.74
C VAL A 408 -38.86 21.34 89.10
N ARG A 409 -40.17 21.21 89.25
CA ARG A 409 -40.85 20.91 90.53
C ARG A 409 -40.38 21.80 91.69
N ASP A 410 -39.68 21.22 92.67
CA ASP A 410 -39.19 21.86 93.89
C ASP A 410 -37.77 22.47 93.73
N GLY A 411 -37.17 22.35 92.53
CA GLY A 411 -35.82 22.83 92.25
C GLY A 411 -34.71 21.81 92.54
N ASP A 412 -35.05 20.59 92.97
CA ASP A 412 -34.05 19.52 93.13
C ASP A 412 -33.61 18.96 91.77
N LEU A 413 -32.29 18.97 91.55
CA LEU A 413 -31.64 18.40 90.37
C LEU A 413 -31.98 16.91 90.18
N SER A 414 -32.34 16.19 91.24
CA SER A 414 -32.72 14.78 91.16
C SER A 414 -33.92 14.54 90.23
N HIS A 415 -34.82 15.51 90.06
CA HIS A 415 -35.97 15.40 89.15
C HIS A 415 -35.55 15.37 87.68
N ILE A 416 -34.58 16.21 87.31
CA ILE A 416 -34.02 16.28 85.95
C ILE A 416 -33.28 14.98 85.63
N ILE A 417 -32.48 14.47 86.57
CA ILE A 417 -31.74 13.21 86.42
C ILE A 417 -32.71 12.04 86.22
N LYS A 418 -33.74 11.92 87.05
CA LYS A 418 -34.76 10.86 86.94
C LYS A 418 -35.51 10.91 85.61
N PHE A 419 -35.78 12.11 85.08
CA PHE A 419 -36.41 12.25 83.77
C PHE A 419 -35.48 11.83 82.62
N ALA A 420 -34.21 12.22 82.66
CA ALA A 420 -33.19 11.77 81.70
C ALA A 420 -33.04 10.25 81.69
N ASP A 421 -32.99 9.63 82.87
CA ASP A 421 -32.93 8.18 83.01
C ASP A 421 -34.17 7.49 82.43
N ALA A 422 -35.36 8.07 82.64
CA ALA A 422 -36.62 7.53 82.11
C ALA A 422 -36.68 7.58 80.58
N ILE A 423 -36.14 8.62 79.93
CA ILE A 423 -36.02 8.69 78.47
C ILE A 423 -35.11 7.58 77.95
N ASN A 424 -33.93 7.40 78.57
CA ASN A 424 -32.97 6.39 78.16
C ASN A 424 -33.48 4.94 78.33
N GLN A 425 -34.36 4.70 79.30
CA GLN A 425 -34.92 3.38 79.60
C GLN A 425 -36.27 3.11 78.90
N SER A 426 -36.81 4.08 78.17
CA SER A 426 -38.08 3.94 77.48
C SER A 426 -38.00 2.88 76.36
N LEU A 427 -38.93 1.93 76.36
CA LEU A 427 -39.07 0.93 75.30
C LEU A 427 -39.75 1.51 74.05
N GLU A 428 -40.51 2.60 74.21
CA GLU A 428 -41.12 3.36 73.12
C GLU A 428 -40.23 4.55 72.73
N PRO A 429 -40.03 4.83 71.44
CA PRO A 429 -39.19 5.92 70.99
C PRO A 429 -39.81 7.26 71.39
N VAL A 430 -39.11 8.02 72.25
CA VAL A 430 -39.52 9.39 72.59
C VAL A 430 -39.17 10.30 71.42
N THR A 431 -40.18 10.83 70.75
CA THR A 431 -40.02 11.71 69.59
C THR A 431 -39.96 13.18 70.00
N GLU A 432 -40.58 13.56 71.11
CA GLU A 432 -40.63 14.94 71.60
C GLU A 432 -40.58 14.99 73.12
N ILE A 433 -39.99 16.06 73.66
CA ILE A 433 -40.09 16.41 75.09
C ILE A 433 -40.65 17.81 75.25
N GLN A 434 -41.47 17.99 76.29
CA GLN A 434 -42.16 19.23 76.60
C GLN A 434 -41.93 19.64 78.05
N ALA A 435 -41.82 20.94 78.28
CA ALA A 435 -41.86 21.52 79.61
C ALA A 435 -43.21 22.22 79.79
N ILE A 436 -43.99 21.80 80.78
CA ILE A 436 -45.36 22.25 81.02
C ILE A 436 -45.44 22.94 82.39
N ALA A 437 -46.24 24.00 82.49
CA ALA A 437 -46.53 24.65 83.76
C ALA A 437 -47.32 23.71 84.69
N MET A 438 -46.77 23.37 85.86
CA MET A 438 -47.47 22.54 86.86
C MET A 438 -48.64 23.24 87.53
N GLN A 439 -48.53 24.55 87.68
CA GLN A 439 -49.48 25.39 88.39
C GLN A 439 -49.58 26.75 87.69
N ASN A 440 -50.62 27.50 88.03
CA ASN A 440 -50.74 28.88 87.58
C ASN A 440 -49.52 29.67 88.07
N ALA A 441 -48.85 30.37 87.17
CA ALA A 441 -47.69 31.19 87.48
C ALA A 441 -47.95 32.62 87.03
N ASP A 442 -47.75 33.54 87.97
CA ASP A 442 -47.73 34.97 87.68
C ASP A 442 -46.31 35.39 87.32
N ASN A 443 -46.15 36.59 86.79
CA ASN A 443 -44.83 37.18 86.53
C ASN A 443 -43.90 37.21 87.76
N ALA A 444 -44.45 37.07 88.98
CA ALA A 444 -43.67 36.95 90.20
C ALA A 444 -42.95 35.59 90.38
N GLY A 445 -43.42 34.52 89.75
CA GLY A 445 -42.92 33.16 89.98
C GLY A 445 -43.21 32.60 91.39
N PRO A 446 -42.61 31.45 91.76
CA PRO A 446 -41.79 30.61 90.89
C PRO A 446 -42.64 29.89 89.83
N LEU A 447 -42.09 29.76 88.63
CA LEU A 447 -42.67 28.91 87.60
C LEU A 447 -42.16 27.47 87.80
N MET A 448 -43.06 26.58 88.20
CA MET A 448 -42.77 25.16 88.38
C MET A 448 -43.05 24.40 87.08
N LEU A 449 -42.00 23.79 86.53
CA LEU A 449 -42.04 23.00 85.32
C LEU A 449 -42.22 21.51 85.65
N GLU A 450 -43.10 20.85 84.91
CA GLU A 450 -43.18 19.38 84.79
C GLU A 450 -42.72 18.98 83.39
N LEU A 451 -41.90 17.94 83.34
CA LEU A 451 -41.30 17.48 82.09
C LEU A 451 -42.11 16.29 81.56
N VAL A 452 -42.48 16.36 80.29
CA VAL A 452 -43.34 15.38 79.63
C VAL A 452 -42.64 14.85 78.40
N ALA A 453 -42.59 13.52 78.27
CA ALA A 453 -42.07 12.85 77.09
C ALA A 453 -43.23 12.35 76.23
N LEU A 454 -43.17 12.60 74.92
CA LEU A 454 -44.18 12.18 73.95
C LEU A 454 -43.56 11.32 72.84
N SER A 455 -44.38 10.44 72.30
CA SER A 455 -44.11 9.64 71.09
C SER A 455 -45.26 9.85 70.13
N ASP A 456 -45.00 10.46 68.97
CA ASP A 456 -45.99 10.78 67.93
C ASP A 456 -47.27 11.45 68.49
N GLY A 457 -47.09 12.43 69.37
CA GLY A 457 -48.18 13.21 69.99
C GLY A 457 -48.90 12.53 71.17
N LYS A 458 -48.50 11.32 71.58
CA LYS A 458 -49.03 10.64 72.78
C LYS A 458 -48.04 10.71 73.94
N VAL A 459 -48.54 11.02 75.13
CA VAL A 459 -47.72 11.09 76.35
C VAL A 459 -47.26 9.69 76.75
N VAL A 460 -45.95 9.47 76.79
CA VAL A 460 -45.32 8.22 77.24
C VAL A 460 -45.18 8.23 78.76
N PHE A 461 -44.63 9.30 79.34
CA PHE A 461 -44.56 9.54 80.79
C PHE A 461 -44.39 11.03 81.11
N ARG A 462 -44.68 11.39 82.37
CA ARG A 462 -44.60 12.75 82.93
C ARG A 462 -43.82 12.68 84.24
N ARG A 463 -42.89 13.61 84.48
CA ARG A 463 -42.04 13.61 85.68
C ARG A 463 -41.68 14.98 86.17
#